data_AF-A0A7J4QVD8-F1
#
_entry.id   AF-A0A7J4QVD8-F1
#
_cell.length_a   1.000
_cell.length_b   1.000
_cell.length_c   1.000
_cell.angle_alpha   90.00
_cell.angle_beta   90.00
_cell.angle_gamma   90.00
#
_symmetry.space_group_name_H-M   'P 1'
#
loop_
_entity.id
_entity.type
_entity.pdbx_description
1 polymer ?
#
loop_
_entity_poly.entity_id
_entity_poly.type
_entity_poly.pdbx_seq_one_letter_code
_entity_poly.pdbx_strand_id
1 'polypeptide(L)'
;MLKPRQVLFGIILFLGISFSPMVNNDVLEADMTAETTQFDENYGKLANAADNWHQASSKTIDGLTVKELSGNFNLAHGSFDPLSEFPPYIPDLFKNDNDFQNTGMKFVQLMDYQYQLLYDLENNGDIKILDVLGDGNFIIRISSNGVGALEQLENSVQIRWMENIHPGYRLHPDLLINNKYSTLAVVPTNDLGHGGYGELALDLVNYGANDAWCGYSMCQVELVNYNQFILSAANDGRIIWVEPISQLTVHNGVARAISGVVSVENDALFTLDGSGEMLAIADTGLDRDHPDIAGRVAAVYTQFGLDTSPADTNGGHGTHVTLTAIGDGTSDSSTKGIAPEASVTMYALEHDPTGVFGRQGSIYDLLADAKQKTARIAINAWGLNGNYGEYTADSRSVDQFVKDEETLLPIFSVGDWEGNGVSLVTAPATAKNVLSVGVSTTGSGGSTPQGSVDPISREGPTIDGRIKPDVVAPGIEICSGRAEEARNPSGFACATGVHSNGESQYMTLSGTSQSASVAGGLAALTREYLREQVNIPSPSASLIKAAMINGADDLGAPDVPNNQEGWGQLNLQNTVMPMDG
;
A
#
# COMPACT_ATOMS: atom_id res chain seq x y z
N MET A 1 43.01 58.04 -16.18
CA MET A 1 44.46 57.82 -16.22
C MET A 1 44.79 56.59 -15.36
N LEU A 2 45.46 55.61 -15.98
CA LEU A 2 46.29 54.51 -15.45
C LEU A 2 45.63 53.51 -14.45
N LYS A 3 45.13 52.32 -14.85
CA LYS A 3 45.72 51.05 -15.39
C LYS A 3 46.23 50.04 -14.32
N PRO A 4 46.17 48.71 -14.62
CA PRO A 4 45.77 47.63 -13.71
C PRO A 4 46.87 46.56 -13.50
N ARG A 5 46.56 45.48 -12.78
CA ARG A 5 47.28 44.20 -12.90
C ARG A 5 46.32 43.03 -13.09
N GLN A 6 46.49 42.39 -14.25
CA GLN A 6 45.98 41.09 -14.67
C GLN A 6 46.79 39.97 -13.98
N VAL A 7 46.18 38.82 -13.73
CA VAL A 7 46.83 37.51 -13.91
C VAL A 7 45.84 36.57 -14.59
N LEU A 8 46.39 35.81 -15.53
CA LEU A 8 45.77 35.03 -16.60
C LEU A 8 46.02 33.53 -16.33
N PHE A 9 45.40 32.68 -17.16
CA PHE A 9 45.62 31.22 -17.37
C PHE A 9 44.85 30.28 -16.43
N GLY A 10 44.30 29.17 -16.91
CA GLY A 10 44.38 28.55 -18.24
C GLY A 10 44.20 27.03 -18.10
N ILE A 11 43.32 26.48 -18.93
CA ILE A 11 43.00 25.04 -19.04
C ILE A 11 44.25 24.27 -19.49
N ILE A 12 44.59 23.17 -18.80
CA ILE A 12 45.54 22.16 -19.28
C ILE A 12 44.94 20.76 -19.08
N LEU A 13 44.82 20.09 -20.24
CA LEU A 13 44.52 18.69 -20.50
C LEU A 13 45.72 17.82 -20.08
N PHE A 14 45.51 16.68 -19.40
CA PHE A 14 46.55 15.66 -19.25
C PHE A 14 46.06 14.27 -19.67
N LEU A 15 46.62 13.80 -20.79
CA LEU A 15 46.65 12.41 -21.25
C LEU A 15 47.60 11.61 -20.35
N GLY A 16 47.15 10.48 -19.81
CA GLY A 16 47.97 9.50 -19.10
C GLY A 16 47.96 8.16 -19.83
N ILE A 17 49.10 7.80 -20.40
CA ILE A 17 49.37 6.56 -21.14
C ILE A 17 49.75 5.44 -20.16
N SER A 18 49.29 4.25 -20.52
CA SER A 18 49.51 2.90 -19.97
C SER A 18 50.91 2.57 -19.44
N PHE A 19 50.95 1.94 -18.25
CA PHE A 19 52.03 1.05 -17.81
C PHE A 19 51.46 -0.37 -17.62
N SER A 20 51.98 -1.33 -18.40
CA SER A 20 51.74 -2.77 -18.21
C SER A 20 52.71 -3.35 -17.16
N PRO A 21 52.30 -4.25 -16.26
CA PRO A 21 53.21 -5.15 -15.59
C PRO A 21 53.34 -6.47 -16.37
N MET A 22 54.57 -6.97 -16.47
CA MET A 22 54.90 -8.30 -17.00
C MET A 22 54.22 -9.40 -16.16
N VAL A 23 53.49 -10.29 -16.84
CA VAL A 23 52.93 -11.51 -16.28
C VAL A 23 54.01 -12.60 -16.28
N ASN A 24 54.24 -13.20 -15.11
CA ASN A 24 55.00 -14.43 -14.95
C ASN A 24 54.05 -15.59 -15.26
N ASN A 25 54.37 -16.39 -16.28
CA ASN A 25 53.68 -17.64 -16.57
C ASN A 25 54.05 -18.65 -15.48
N ASP A 26 53.07 -19.07 -14.70
CA ASP A 26 52.79 -20.49 -14.47
C ASP A 26 51.52 -20.63 -13.61
N VAL A 27 50.68 -21.59 -14.02
CA VAL A 27 49.40 -22.03 -13.42
C VAL A 27 48.21 -21.16 -13.80
N LEU A 28 47.46 -21.56 -14.84
CA LEU A 28 46.00 -21.41 -14.99
C LEU A 28 45.59 -22.03 -16.35
N GLU A 29 45.31 -23.33 -16.37
CA GLU A 29 44.74 -24.00 -17.57
C GLU A 29 43.39 -24.68 -17.26
N ALA A 30 42.71 -24.28 -16.18
CA ALA A 30 41.44 -24.88 -15.75
C ALA A 30 40.24 -23.91 -15.67
N ASP A 31 40.41 -22.60 -15.91
CA ASP A 31 39.34 -21.60 -15.69
C ASP A 31 38.74 -20.97 -16.97
N MET A 32 39.39 -21.09 -18.13
CA MET A 32 38.92 -20.42 -19.35
C MET A 32 37.68 -21.06 -19.99
N THR A 33 37.35 -22.31 -19.68
CA THR A 33 36.22 -23.01 -20.31
C THR A 33 34.88 -22.70 -19.66
N ALA A 34 34.85 -22.30 -18.38
CA ALA A 34 33.62 -21.95 -17.67
C ALA A 34 33.16 -20.52 -18.02
N GLU A 35 34.10 -19.58 -18.06
CA GLU A 35 33.83 -18.17 -18.41
C GLU A 35 33.31 -18.02 -19.85
N THR A 36 33.84 -18.79 -20.81
CA THR A 36 33.38 -18.73 -22.21
C THR A 36 32.00 -19.35 -22.41
N THR A 37 31.67 -20.45 -21.73
CA THR A 37 30.31 -21.01 -21.78
C THR A 37 29.26 -20.09 -21.14
N GLN A 38 29.62 -19.38 -20.06
CA GLN A 38 28.72 -18.45 -19.40
C GLN A 38 28.52 -17.15 -20.21
N PHE A 39 29.53 -16.73 -20.98
CA PHE A 39 29.42 -15.58 -21.90
C PHE A 39 28.49 -15.86 -23.09
N ASP A 40 28.55 -17.06 -23.67
CA ASP A 40 27.71 -17.47 -24.82
C ASP A 40 26.24 -17.67 -24.43
N GLU A 41 25.95 -18.21 -23.23
CA GLU A 41 24.58 -18.32 -22.72
C GLU A 41 23.93 -16.94 -22.50
N ASN A 42 24.71 -15.95 -22.06
CA ASN A 42 24.24 -14.60 -21.74
C ASN A 42 23.91 -13.76 -23.00
N TYR A 43 24.63 -13.94 -24.10
CA TYR A 43 24.30 -13.28 -25.38
C TYR A 43 23.01 -13.85 -26.00
N GLY A 44 22.74 -15.14 -25.79
CA GLY A 44 21.51 -15.79 -26.24
C GLY A 44 20.24 -15.19 -25.62
N LYS A 45 20.27 -14.77 -24.35
CA LYS A 45 19.12 -14.19 -23.65
C LYS A 45 18.67 -12.85 -24.23
N LEU A 46 19.62 -11.95 -24.54
CA LEU A 46 19.33 -10.65 -25.14
C LEU A 46 18.77 -10.76 -26.56
N ALA A 47 19.27 -11.73 -27.35
CA ALA A 47 18.74 -12.00 -28.68
C ALA A 47 17.31 -12.56 -28.62
N ASN A 48 17.03 -13.46 -27.67
CA ASN A 48 15.68 -14.01 -27.46
C ASN A 48 14.66 -12.93 -27.08
N ALA A 49 15.03 -12.00 -26.20
CA ALA A 49 14.14 -10.91 -25.79
C ALA A 49 13.74 -10.00 -26.96
N ALA A 50 14.66 -9.75 -27.91
CA ALA A 50 14.39 -8.95 -29.10
C ALA A 50 13.42 -9.65 -30.07
N ASP A 51 13.47 -10.97 -30.16
CA ASP A 51 12.63 -11.76 -31.07
C ASP A 51 11.18 -11.92 -30.58
N ASN A 52 10.93 -11.77 -29.27
CA ASN A 52 9.61 -11.96 -28.66
C ASN A 52 8.72 -10.69 -28.63
N TRP A 53 9.18 -9.56 -29.15
CA TRP A 53 8.34 -8.36 -29.28
C TRP A 53 7.35 -8.48 -30.43
N HIS A 54 6.04 -8.52 -30.12
CA HIS A 54 4.96 -8.59 -31.12
C HIS A 54 3.88 -7.53 -30.91
N GLN A 55 3.28 -7.08 -32.01
CA GLN A 55 2.20 -6.09 -32.03
C GLN A 55 0.85 -6.76 -31.70
N ALA A 56 0.16 -6.32 -30.64
CA ALA A 56 -1.13 -6.86 -30.24
C ALA A 56 -2.31 -6.34 -31.10
N SER A 57 -3.30 -7.19 -31.35
CA SER A 57 -4.55 -6.85 -32.05
C SER A 57 -5.71 -6.63 -31.07
N SER A 58 -6.52 -5.59 -31.29
CA SER A 58 -7.64 -5.22 -30.39
C SER A 58 -8.77 -6.25 -30.38
N LYS A 59 -9.26 -6.59 -29.17
CA LYS A 59 -10.45 -7.43 -28.95
C LYS A 59 -11.60 -6.55 -28.43
N THR A 60 -12.81 -6.74 -28.96
CA THR A 60 -14.04 -6.07 -28.51
C THR A 60 -14.63 -6.80 -27.30
N ILE A 61 -15.11 -6.05 -26.30
CA ILE A 61 -15.72 -6.54 -25.07
C ILE A 61 -17.24 -6.69 -25.27
N ASP A 62 -17.78 -7.89 -25.05
CA ASP A 62 -19.22 -8.15 -24.92
C ASP A 62 -19.64 -7.98 -23.44
N GLY A 63 -20.90 -7.57 -23.20
CA GLY A 63 -21.40 -7.23 -21.86
C GLY A 63 -21.24 -8.34 -20.80
N LEU A 64 -20.81 -7.96 -19.60
CA LEU A 64 -20.59 -8.86 -18.47
C LEU A 64 -21.91 -9.28 -17.80
N THR A 65 -22.08 -10.58 -17.62
CA THR A 65 -23.11 -11.17 -16.75
C THR A 65 -22.68 -11.04 -15.29
N VAL A 66 -23.60 -10.67 -14.39
CA VAL A 66 -23.33 -10.65 -12.94
C VAL A 66 -22.94 -12.05 -12.47
N LYS A 67 -21.79 -12.17 -11.80
CA LYS A 67 -21.31 -13.43 -11.20
C LYS A 67 -22.34 -13.95 -10.21
N GLU A 68 -22.67 -15.23 -10.24
CA GLU A 68 -23.54 -15.85 -9.23
C GLU A 68 -22.79 -15.95 -7.87
N LEU A 69 -23.52 -15.90 -6.76
CA LEU A 69 -22.94 -16.17 -5.43
C LEU A 69 -22.42 -17.61 -5.39
N SER A 70 -21.27 -17.85 -4.76
CA SER A 70 -20.70 -19.20 -4.69
C SER A 70 -21.52 -20.14 -3.80
N GLY A 71 -22.30 -19.58 -2.86
CA GLY A 71 -23.03 -20.33 -1.85
C GLY A 71 -22.16 -20.78 -0.68
N ASN A 72 -20.86 -20.49 -0.71
CA ASN A 72 -19.94 -20.82 0.37
C ASN A 72 -19.93 -19.72 1.44
N PHE A 73 -19.88 -20.15 2.70
CA PHE A 73 -19.58 -19.31 3.84
C PHE A 73 -18.07 -19.44 4.14
N ASN A 74 -17.32 -18.35 3.98
CA ASN A 74 -15.87 -18.35 4.17
C ASN A 74 -15.54 -17.81 5.57
N LEU A 75 -15.23 -18.69 6.51
CA LEU A 75 -14.75 -18.33 7.85
C LEU A 75 -13.24 -18.52 7.94
N ALA A 76 -12.60 -17.86 8.90
CA ALA A 76 -11.21 -18.16 9.26
C ALA A 76 -10.98 -19.64 9.66
N HIS A 77 -12.04 -20.32 10.13
CA HIS A 77 -12.03 -21.75 10.47
C HIS A 77 -12.10 -22.67 9.24
N GLY A 78 -12.42 -22.13 8.06
CA GLY A 78 -12.59 -22.85 6.81
C GLY A 78 -13.83 -22.40 6.04
N SER A 79 -13.86 -22.74 4.75
CA SER A 79 -14.99 -22.50 3.86
C SER A 79 -15.91 -23.72 3.83
N PHE A 80 -17.22 -23.50 3.79
CA PHE A 80 -18.21 -24.57 3.62
C PHE A 80 -19.50 -24.05 2.97
N ASP A 81 -20.21 -24.91 2.25
CA ASP A 81 -21.60 -24.61 1.84
C ASP A 81 -22.58 -25.09 2.93
N PRO A 82 -23.28 -24.20 3.63
CA PRO A 82 -24.14 -24.57 4.76
C PRO A 82 -25.34 -25.46 4.40
N LEU A 83 -25.71 -25.58 3.12
CA LEU A 83 -26.81 -26.45 2.69
C LEU A 83 -26.35 -27.88 2.35
N SER A 84 -25.05 -28.10 2.14
CA SER A 84 -24.52 -29.38 1.65
C SER A 84 -23.37 -29.94 2.48
N GLU A 85 -22.72 -29.11 3.30
CA GLU A 85 -21.54 -29.45 4.09
C GLU A 85 -21.75 -29.14 5.58
N PHE A 86 -20.97 -29.81 6.42
CA PHE A 86 -20.94 -29.48 7.86
C PHE A 86 -20.06 -28.25 8.09
N PRO A 87 -20.42 -27.39 9.05
CA PRO A 87 -19.61 -26.22 9.36
C PRO A 87 -18.25 -26.66 9.98
N PRO A 88 -17.21 -25.81 9.87
CA PRO A 88 -15.89 -26.10 10.42
C PRO A 88 -15.93 -26.50 11.90
N TYR A 89 -15.07 -27.43 12.29
CA TYR A 89 -15.07 -27.92 13.67
C TYR A 89 -14.63 -26.83 14.65
N ILE A 90 -15.40 -26.66 15.72
CA ILE A 90 -15.01 -25.93 16.93
C ILE A 90 -15.07 -26.85 18.17
N PRO A 91 -14.23 -26.65 19.21
CA PRO A 91 -14.30 -27.44 20.44
C PRO A 91 -15.61 -27.25 21.19
N ASP A 92 -16.07 -28.29 21.89
CA ASP A 92 -17.38 -28.29 22.58
C ASP A 92 -17.53 -27.19 23.63
N LEU A 93 -16.42 -26.77 24.25
CA LEU A 93 -16.39 -25.64 25.20
C LEU A 93 -16.87 -24.32 24.58
N PHE A 94 -16.75 -24.17 23.27
CA PHE A 94 -17.10 -22.96 22.52
C PHE A 94 -18.35 -23.13 21.66
N LYS A 95 -19.10 -24.23 21.86
CA LYS A 95 -20.41 -24.44 21.23
C LYS A 95 -21.52 -24.03 22.17
N ASN A 96 -22.36 -23.09 21.71
CA ASN A 96 -23.61 -22.77 22.39
C ASN A 96 -24.71 -22.46 21.35
N ASP A 97 -25.65 -23.40 21.17
CA ASP A 97 -26.79 -23.23 20.26
C ASP A 97 -27.72 -22.09 20.67
N ASN A 98 -27.66 -21.65 21.93
CA ASN A 98 -28.51 -20.59 22.48
C ASN A 98 -27.77 -19.27 22.64
N ASP A 99 -26.56 -19.13 22.09
CA ASP A 99 -25.77 -17.90 22.22
C ASP A 99 -26.53 -16.66 21.72
N PHE A 100 -27.31 -16.83 20.64
CA PHE A 100 -28.14 -15.79 20.06
C PHE A 100 -29.14 -15.16 21.06
N GLN A 101 -29.51 -15.85 22.14
CA GLN A 101 -30.39 -15.29 23.17
C GLN A 101 -29.72 -14.19 23.97
N ASN A 102 -28.39 -14.24 24.10
CA ASN A 102 -27.60 -13.25 24.81
C ASN A 102 -27.02 -12.20 23.86
N THR A 103 -26.68 -12.59 22.64
CA THR A 103 -25.96 -11.72 21.69
C THR A 103 -26.83 -11.14 20.59
N GLY A 104 -27.95 -11.79 20.27
CA GLY A 104 -28.79 -11.48 19.12
C GLY A 104 -28.14 -11.80 17.77
N MET A 105 -26.93 -12.38 17.75
CA MET A 105 -26.12 -12.50 16.54
C MET A 105 -26.46 -13.75 15.73
N LYS A 106 -26.56 -13.58 14.41
CA LYS A 106 -26.79 -14.66 13.44
C LYS A 106 -25.94 -14.47 12.19
N PHE A 107 -25.52 -15.59 11.61
CA PHE A 107 -25.02 -15.62 10.24
C PHE A 107 -26.21 -15.61 9.27
N VAL A 108 -26.11 -14.83 8.21
CA VAL A 108 -27.10 -14.77 7.13
C VAL A 108 -26.40 -14.86 5.79
N GLN A 109 -26.90 -15.70 4.90
CA GLN A 109 -26.44 -15.81 3.51
C GLN A 109 -27.62 -15.51 2.58
N LEU A 110 -27.39 -14.64 1.60
CA LEU A 110 -28.38 -14.26 0.60
C LEU A 110 -28.40 -15.22 -0.60
N MET A 111 -29.51 -15.18 -1.34
CA MET A 111 -29.66 -15.93 -2.61
C MET A 111 -28.98 -15.23 -3.79
N ASP A 112 -28.86 -13.91 -3.75
CA ASP A 112 -28.19 -13.10 -4.76
C ASP A 112 -27.62 -11.78 -4.15
N TYR A 113 -27.04 -10.92 -4.99
CA TYR A 113 -26.46 -9.63 -4.57
C TYR A 113 -27.52 -8.55 -4.27
N GLN A 114 -28.81 -8.88 -4.12
CA GLN A 114 -29.86 -7.93 -3.77
C GLN A 114 -30.03 -7.82 -2.25
N TYR A 115 -29.39 -6.80 -1.67
CA TYR A 115 -29.34 -6.58 -0.22
C TYR A 115 -30.55 -5.85 0.37
N GLN A 116 -31.59 -5.58 -0.44
CA GLN A 116 -32.65 -4.63 -0.10
C GLN A 116 -33.39 -5.02 1.18
N LEU A 117 -33.69 -6.30 1.38
CA LEU A 117 -34.37 -6.78 2.59
C LEU A 117 -33.59 -6.46 3.87
N LEU A 118 -32.28 -6.68 3.88
CA LEU A 118 -31.46 -6.44 5.08
C LEU A 118 -31.40 -4.95 5.40
N TYR A 119 -31.24 -4.09 4.39
CA TYR A 119 -31.27 -2.64 4.58
C TYR A 119 -32.63 -2.12 5.02
N ASP A 120 -33.72 -2.66 4.49
CA ASP A 120 -35.07 -2.27 4.91
C ASP A 120 -35.33 -2.62 6.37
N LEU A 121 -34.93 -3.82 6.80
CA LEU A 121 -35.03 -4.25 8.20
C LEU A 121 -34.11 -3.42 9.11
N GLU A 122 -32.89 -3.10 8.68
CA GLU A 122 -31.98 -2.25 9.45
C GLU A 122 -32.52 -0.82 9.59
N ASN A 123 -33.06 -0.24 8.52
CA ASN A 123 -33.65 1.11 8.52
C ASN A 123 -34.89 1.19 9.42
N ASN A 124 -35.64 0.11 9.55
CA ASN A 124 -36.77 0.01 10.48
C ASN A 124 -36.34 -0.22 11.94
N GLY A 125 -35.04 -0.47 12.19
CA GLY A 125 -34.50 -0.77 13.52
C GLY A 125 -34.78 -2.20 14.00
N ASP A 126 -35.19 -3.08 13.09
CA ASP A 126 -35.54 -4.48 13.37
C ASP A 126 -34.29 -5.35 13.50
N ILE A 127 -33.23 -5.02 12.75
CA ILE A 127 -31.92 -5.65 12.83
C ILE A 127 -30.81 -4.59 12.80
N LYS A 128 -29.58 -5.01 13.07
CA LYS A 128 -28.37 -4.25 12.80
C LYS A 128 -27.42 -5.11 11.96
N ILE A 129 -26.84 -4.55 10.91
CA ILE A 129 -25.78 -5.21 10.15
C ILE A 129 -24.47 -4.95 10.90
N LEU A 130 -23.88 -6.01 11.45
CA LEU A 130 -22.65 -5.92 12.24
C LEU A 130 -21.41 -6.05 11.37
N ASP A 131 -21.44 -6.93 10.37
CA ASP A 131 -20.31 -7.18 9.46
C ASP A 131 -20.75 -7.81 8.13
N VAL A 132 -19.92 -7.67 7.09
CA VAL A 132 -20.09 -8.24 5.74
C VAL A 132 -18.93 -9.19 5.44
N LEU A 133 -19.22 -10.49 5.33
CA LEU A 133 -18.20 -11.54 5.17
C LEU A 133 -17.87 -11.87 3.70
N GLY A 134 -18.43 -11.11 2.75
CA GLY A 134 -18.26 -11.32 1.31
C GLY A 134 -19.15 -12.42 0.73
N ASP A 135 -19.30 -12.44 -0.60
CA ASP A 135 -20.12 -13.42 -1.35
C ASP A 135 -21.54 -13.60 -0.79
N GLY A 136 -22.19 -12.48 -0.43
CA GLY A 136 -23.58 -12.48 0.06
C GLY A 136 -23.77 -12.94 1.50
N ASN A 137 -22.68 -13.09 2.27
CA ASN A 137 -22.69 -13.52 3.67
C ASN A 137 -22.57 -12.33 4.63
N PHE A 138 -23.31 -12.36 5.75
CA PHE A 138 -23.42 -11.27 6.72
C PHE A 138 -23.42 -11.79 8.16
N ILE A 139 -22.96 -10.93 9.07
CA ILE A 139 -23.27 -11.03 10.50
C ILE A 139 -24.29 -9.94 10.81
N ILE A 140 -25.44 -10.35 11.34
CA ILE A 140 -26.46 -9.43 11.80
C ILE A 140 -26.72 -9.60 13.29
N ARG A 141 -27.28 -8.56 13.92
CA ARG A 141 -27.89 -8.63 15.23
C ARG A 141 -29.38 -8.37 15.11
N ILE A 142 -30.20 -9.25 15.66
CA ILE A 142 -31.64 -9.01 15.77
C ILE A 142 -31.89 -8.06 16.95
N SER A 143 -32.59 -6.96 16.67
CA SER A 143 -32.96 -5.98 17.69
C SER A 143 -33.94 -6.59 18.69
N SER A 144 -33.82 -6.23 19.97
CA SER A 144 -34.77 -6.65 21.01
C SER A 144 -36.21 -6.15 20.74
N ASN A 145 -36.35 -5.12 19.91
CA ASN A 145 -37.64 -4.56 19.48
C ASN A 145 -38.08 -5.04 18.08
N GLY A 146 -37.27 -5.85 17.39
CA GLY A 146 -37.53 -6.34 16.02
C GLY A 146 -38.56 -7.47 15.98
N VAL A 147 -39.79 -7.18 16.43
CA VAL A 147 -40.87 -8.17 16.50
C VAL A 147 -41.20 -8.68 15.10
N GLY A 148 -40.86 -9.94 14.83
CA GLY A 148 -41.10 -10.59 13.54
C GLY A 148 -39.96 -10.45 12.53
N ALA A 149 -38.86 -9.78 12.87
CA ALA A 149 -37.68 -9.69 11.99
C ALA A 149 -37.10 -11.07 11.65
N LEU A 150 -37.02 -11.94 12.68
CA LEU A 150 -36.58 -13.32 12.52
C LEU A 150 -37.52 -14.10 11.58
N GLU A 151 -38.84 -13.98 11.79
CA GLU A 151 -39.84 -14.65 10.95
C GLU A 151 -39.80 -14.14 9.50
N GLN A 152 -39.56 -12.85 9.29
CA GLN A 152 -39.40 -12.26 7.96
C GLN A 152 -38.15 -12.78 7.25
N LEU A 153 -37.02 -12.88 7.95
CA LEU A 153 -35.79 -13.44 7.40
C LEU A 153 -35.94 -14.93 7.07
N GLU A 154 -36.49 -15.74 7.98
CA GLU A 154 -36.68 -17.19 7.79
C GLU A 154 -37.62 -17.52 6.62
N ASN A 155 -38.63 -16.69 6.37
CA ASN A 155 -39.62 -16.92 5.31
C ASN A 155 -39.29 -16.21 3.98
N SER A 156 -38.16 -15.49 3.91
CA SER A 156 -37.80 -14.70 2.75
C SER A 156 -37.12 -15.54 1.66
N VAL A 157 -37.54 -15.33 0.41
CA VAL A 157 -36.89 -15.91 -0.77
C VAL A 157 -35.52 -15.30 -1.08
N GLN A 158 -35.15 -14.19 -0.43
CA GLN A 158 -33.83 -13.56 -0.57
C GLN A 158 -32.79 -14.18 0.36
N ILE A 159 -33.19 -14.97 1.36
CA ILE A 159 -32.28 -15.64 2.29
C ILE A 159 -32.06 -17.08 1.84
N ARG A 160 -30.80 -17.44 1.57
CA ARG A 160 -30.38 -18.81 1.23
C ARG A 160 -30.24 -19.67 2.48
N TRP A 161 -29.63 -19.10 3.51
CA TRP A 161 -29.32 -19.79 4.76
C TRP A 161 -29.15 -18.79 5.91
N MET A 162 -29.48 -19.23 7.14
CA MET A 162 -29.29 -18.45 8.35
C MET A 162 -29.12 -19.37 9.56
N GLU A 163 -28.20 -19.04 10.47
CA GLU A 163 -27.94 -19.84 11.68
C GLU A 163 -27.34 -19.01 12.83
N ASN A 164 -27.38 -19.56 14.04
CA ASN A 164 -26.75 -18.99 15.23
C ASN A 164 -25.22 -19.01 15.14
N ILE A 165 -24.58 -17.96 15.66
CA ILE A 165 -23.12 -17.88 15.75
C ILE A 165 -22.66 -18.48 17.08
N HIS A 166 -22.00 -19.63 17.04
CA HIS A 166 -21.37 -20.18 18.24
C HIS A 166 -20.18 -19.31 18.70
N PRO A 167 -19.92 -19.18 20.01
CA PRO A 167 -18.78 -18.45 20.57
C PRO A 167 -17.44 -18.71 19.86
N GLY A 168 -17.18 -19.97 19.49
CA GLY A 168 -15.91 -20.36 18.84
C GLY A 168 -15.66 -19.69 17.50
N TYR A 169 -16.70 -19.32 16.75
CA TYR A 169 -16.55 -18.63 15.46
C TYR A 169 -16.21 -17.15 15.59
N ARG A 170 -16.23 -16.58 16.80
CA ARG A 170 -15.71 -15.23 17.09
C ARG A 170 -14.23 -15.21 17.46
N LEU A 171 -13.58 -16.38 17.48
CA LEU A 171 -12.18 -16.51 17.84
C LEU A 171 -11.39 -17.04 16.64
N HIS A 172 -10.18 -16.53 16.43
CA HIS A 172 -9.24 -17.13 15.50
C HIS A 172 -8.97 -18.60 15.86
N PRO A 173 -8.92 -19.54 14.89
CA PRO A 173 -8.75 -20.98 15.17
C PRO A 173 -7.57 -21.31 16.08
N ASP A 174 -6.44 -20.62 15.88
CA ASP A 174 -5.26 -20.80 16.73
C ASP A 174 -5.52 -20.51 18.20
N LEU A 175 -6.41 -19.58 18.54
CA LEU A 175 -6.72 -19.24 19.92
C LEU A 175 -7.45 -20.37 20.65
N LEU A 176 -8.12 -21.25 19.91
CA LEU A 176 -8.82 -22.41 20.45
C LEU A 176 -7.86 -23.54 20.85
N ILE A 177 -6.65 -23.55 20.29
CA ILE A 177 -5.70 -24.66 20.41
C ILE A 177 -4.40 -24.21 21.12
N ASN A 178 -4.06 -22.92 21.04
CA ASN A 178 -2.78 -22.39 21.49
C ASN A 178 -2.94 -21.18 22.42
N ASN A 179 -2.33 -21.26 23.60
CA ASN A 179 -2.39 -20.22 24.64
C ASN A 179 -1.10 -19.40 24.77
N LYS A 180 -0.23 -19.42 23.75
CA LYS A 180 1.07 -18.74 23.76
C LYS A 180 0.99 -17.22 23.54
N TYR A 181 -0.17 -16.68 23.20
CA TYR A 181 -0.33 -15.29 22.79
C TYR A 181 -0.54 -14.38 23.99
N SER A 182 0.27 -13.33 24.10
CA SER A 182 0.20 -12.32 25.15
C SER A 182 -0.53 -11.05 24.72
N THR A 183 -0.76 -10.85 23.43
CA THR A 183 -1.40 -9.66 22.89
C THR A 183 -2.39 -10.05 21.80
N LEU A 184 -3.63 -9.57 21.90
CA LEU A 184 -4.71 -9.89 20.95
C LEU A 184 -5.37 -8.61 20.41
N ALA A 185 -5.87 -8.70 19.18
CA ALA A 185 -6.80 -7.75 18.61
C ALA A 185 -8.23 -8.27 18.83
N VAL A 186 -9.13 -7.36 19.16
CA VAL A 186 -10.55 -7.64 19.41
C VAL A 186 -11.37 -6.69 18.56
N VAL A 187 -12.25 -7.20 17.71
CA VAL A 187 -13.11 -6.37 16.87
C VAL A 187 -14.46 -6.18 17.58
N PRO A 188 -14.78 -4.96 18.04
CA PRO A 188 -16.05 -4.66 18.66
C PRO A 188 -17.18 -4.56 17.63
N THR A 189 -18.42 -4.64 18.08
CA THR A 189 -19.59 -4.43 17.23
C THR A 189 -19.78 -2.94 16.93
N ASN A 190 -20.34 -2.62 15.76
CA ASN A 190 -20.53 -1.23 15.32
C ASN A 190 -21.72 -0.51 15.99
N ASP A 191 -22.37 -1.14 16.97
CA ASP A 191 -23.62 -0.69 17.58
C ASP A 191 -23.54 -0.41 19.09
N LEU A 192 -22.32 -0.30 19.63
CA LEU A 192 -22.08 0.02 21.05
C LEU A 192 -22.45 1.46 21.45
N GLY A 193 -22.61 2.35 20.46
CA GLY A 193 -22.97 3.74 20.70
C GLY A 193 -21.89 4.54 21.44
N HIS A 194 -22.26 5.74 21.90
CA HIS A 194 -21.31 6.64 22.56
C HIS A 194 -20.97 6.15 23.98
N GLY A 195 -19.68 5.95 24.27
CA GLY A 195 -19.19 5.46 25.57
C GLY A 195 -19.07 3.93 25.68
N GLY A 196 -19.78 3.17 24.84
CA GLY A 196 -19.79 1.70 24.89
C GLY A 196 -18.43 1.04 24.64
N TYR A 197 -17.57 1.65 23.82
CA TYR A 197 -16.19 1.17 23.60
C TYR A 197 -15.30 1.35 24.84
N GLY A 198 -15.52 2.42 25.62
CA GLY A 198 -14.81 2.64 26.88
C GLY A 198 -15.24 1.64 27.96
N GLU A 199 -16.53 1.32 28.03
CA GLU A 199 -17.05 0.25 28.90
C GLU A 199 -16.52 -1.12 28.48
N LEU A 200 -16.48 -1.40 27.17
CA LEU A 200 -15.88 -2.63 26.66
C LEU A 200 -14.40 -2.73 27.05
N ALA A 201 -13.59 -1.68 26.89
CA ALA A 201 -12.19 -1.69 27.31
C ALA A 201 -12.02 -2.06 28.80
N LEU A 202 -12.85 -1.49 29.67
CA LEU A 202 -12.84 -1.81 31.10
C LEU A 202 -13.21 -3.27 31.37
N ASP A 203 -14.20 -3.80 30.65
CA ASP A 203 -14.60 -5.20 30.78
C ASP A 203 -13.55 -6.16 30.24
N LEU A 204 -12.83 -5.81 29.17
CA LEU A 204 -11.71 -6.60 28.66
C LEU A 204 -10.59 -6.77 29.71
N VAL A 205 -10.33 -5.74 30.53
CA VAL A 205 -9.45 -5.85 31.71
C VAL A 205 -10.02 -6.83 32.73
N ASN A 206 -11.32 -6.75 33.03
CA ASN A 206 -11.99 -7.69 33.94
C ASN A 206 -12.01 -9.14 33.42
N TYR A 207 -11.95 -9.33 32.11
CA TYR A 207 -11.87 -10.65 31.46
C TYR A 207 -10.49 -11.29 31.62
N GLY A 208 -9.47 -10.54 32.04
CA GLY A 208 -8.13 -11.05 32.32
C GLY A 208 -7.02 -10.37 31.52
N ALA A 209 -7.30 -9.22 30.89
CA ALA A 209 -6.25 -8.36 30.34
C ALA A 209 -5.59 -7.51 31.43
N ASN A 210 -4.29 -7.24 31.28
CA ASN A 210 -3.52 -6.28 32.08
C ASN A 210 -3.94 -4.86 31.74
N ASP A 211 -4.05 -4.60 30.44
CA ASP A 211 -4.41 -3.35 29.84
C ASP A 211 -5.25 -3.61 28.59
N ALA A 212 -6.17 -2.70 28.30
CA ALA A 212 -7.03 -2.76 27.15
C ALA A 212 -7.31 -1.35 26.64
N TRP A 213 -7.06 -1.15 25.34
CA TRP A 213 -7.41 0.06 24.63
C TRP A 213 -8.42 -0.26 23.55
N CYS A 214 -9.48 0.54 23.42
CA CYS A 214 -10.50 0.36 22.39
C CYS A 214 -10.69 1.62 21.55
N GLY A 215 -10.51 1.48 20.23
CA GLY A 215 -11.05 2.36 19.22
C GLY A 215 -12.45 1.91 18.77
N TYR A 216 -12.99 2.56 17.74
CA TYR A 216 -14.33 2.26 17.22
C TYR A 216 -14.38 0.97 16.39
N SER A 217 -13.27 0.57 15.78
CA SER A 217 -13.15 -0.59 14.89
C SER A 217 -12.33 -1.75 15.47
N MET A 218 -11.55 -1.49 16.53
CA MET A 218 -10.66 -2.48 17.13
C MET A 218 -10.30 -2.09 18.56
N CYS A 219 -10.17 -3.09 19.42
CA CYS A 219 -9.47 -3.01 20.69
C CYS A 219 -8.19 -3.84 20.65
N GLN A 220 -7.19 -3.39 21.39
CA GLN A 220 -5.97 -4.13 21.65
C GLN A 220 -5.92 -4.48 23.13
N VAL A 221 -5.56 -5.72 23.44
CA VAL A 221 -5.45 -6.21 24.82
C VAL A 221 -4.10 -6.87 25.05
N GLU A 222 -3.55 -6.65 26.24
CA GLU A 222 -2.40 -7.40 26.75
C GLU A 222 -2.89 -8.38 27.82
N LEU A 223 -2.63 -9.67 27.68
CA LEU A 223 -3.24 -10.71 28.50
C LEU A 223 -2.41 -11.07 29.73
N VAL A 224 -3.08 -11.18 30.88
CA VAL A 224 -2.54 -11.83 32.09
C VAL A 224 -3.14 -13.23 32.28
N ASN A 225 -4.42 -13.38 31.98
CA ASN A 225 -5.14 -14.65 32.13
C ASN A 225 -5.83 -15.06 30.83
N TYR A 226 -5.08 -15.76 29.98
CA TYR A 226 -5.52 -16.22 28.66
C TYR A 226 -6.85 -16.99 28.70
N ASN A 227 -6.95 -18.03 29.54
CA ASN A 227 -8.10 -18.93 29.55
C ASN A 227 -9.39 -18.21 29.96
N GLN A 228 -9.31 -17.32 30.96
CA GLN A 228 -10.45 -16.52 31.39
C GLN A 228 -10.84 -15.52 30.30
N PHE A 229 -9.86 -14.88 29.68
CA PHE A 229 -10.08 -13.85 28.67
C PHE A 229 -10.79 -14.43 27.46
N ILE A 230 -10.25 -15.51 26.88
CA ILE A 230 -10.81 -16.14 25.68
C ILE A 230 -12.24 -16.61 25.90
N LEU A 231 -12.55 -17.22 27.06
CA LEU A 231 -13.90 -17.66 27.37
C LEU A 231 -14.87 -16.48 27.54
N SER A 232 -14.45 -15.41 28.19
CA SER A 232 -15.31 -14.24 28.43
C SER A 232 -15.55 -13.45 27.14
N ALA A 233 -14.48 -13.14 26.40
CA ALA A 233 -14.53 -12.41 25.14
C ALA A 233 -15.36 -13.15 24.08
N ALA A 234 -15.20 -14.48 23.97
CA ALA A 234 -15.97 -15.28 23.02
C ALA A 234 -17.47 -15.31 23.31
N ASN A 235 -17.92 -15.00 24.53
CA ASN A 235 -19.34 -14.99 24.89
C ASN A 235 -19.91 -13.57 24.98
N ASP A 236 -19.10 -12.52 24.84
CA ASP A 236 -19.56 -11.14 24.88
C ASP A 236 -20.21 -10.76 23.55
N GLY A 237 -21.49 -10.38 23.59
CA GLY A 237 -22.23 -9.95 22.41
C GLY A 237 -21.67 -8.71 21.74
N ARG A 238 -20.84 -7.91 22.44
CA ARG A 238 -20.19 -6.69 21.94
C ARG A 238 -18.96 -6.96 21.06
N ILE A 239 -18.55 -8.22 20.91
CA ILE A 239 -17.35 -8.63 20.18
C ILE A 239 -17.75 -9.54 19.01
N ILE A 240 -17.33 -9.19 17.79
CA ILE A 240 -17.53 -10.03 16.58
C ILE A 240 -16.31 -10.88 16.25
N TRP A 241 -15.10 -10.48 16.64
CA TRP A 241 -13.87 -11.22 16.34
C TRP A 241 -12.76 -11.00 17.37
N VAL A 242 -11.91 -12.00 17.59
CA VAL A 242 -10.70 -11.93 18.40
C VAL A 242 -9.59 -12.73 17.73
N GLU A 243 -8.40 -12.16 17.60
CA GLU A 243 -7.26 -12.81 16.97
C GLU A 243 -5.91 -12.47 17.63
N PRO A 244 -4.88 -13.32 17.47
CA PRO A 244 -3.53 -12.98 17.86
C PRO A 244 -3.01 -11.77 17.10
N ILE A 245 -2.37 -10.83 17.82
CA ILE A 245 -1.53 -9.84 17.15
C ILE A 245 -0.23 -10.53 16.74
N SER A 246 0.06 -10.51 15.44
CA SER A 246 1.32 -11.00 14.90
C SER A 246 2.45 -10.05 15.26
N GLN A 247 3.68 -10.58 15.44
CA GLN A 247 4.85 -9.72 15.56
C GLN A 247 4.98 -8.87 14.30
N LEU A 248 5.09 -7.56 14.51
CA LEU A 248 5.34 -6.60 13.45
C LEU A 248 6.63 -7.00 12.72
N THR A 249 6.50 -7.15 11.41
CA THR A 249 7.63 -7.26 10.50
C THR A 249 7.89 -5.87 9.92
N VAL A 250 9.03 -5.68 9.28
CA VAL A 250 9.53 -4.36 8.90
C VAL A 250 9.37 -4.22 7.40
N HIS A 251 8.38 -3.41 7.01
CA HIS A 251 7.65 -3.56 5.76
C HIS A 251 8.15 -2.69 4.60
N ASN A 252 9.04 -1.70 4.83
CA ASN A 252 9.86 -1.14 3.74
C ASN A 252 10.78 -2.21 3.15
N GLY A 253 11.40 -3.04 4.00
CA GLY A 253 12.16 -4.23 3.56
C GLY A 253 11.30 -5.24 2.78
N VAL A 254 10.05 -5.47 3.20
CA VAL A 254 9.09 -6.33 2.48
C VAL A 254 8.72 -5.72 1.13
N ALA A 255 8.38 -4.45 1.06
CA ALA A 255 8.09 -3.76 -0.19
C ALA A 255 9.28 -3.80 -1.16
N ARG A 256 10.51 -3.62 -0.68
CA ARG A 256 11.75 -3.79 -1.48
C ARG A 256 11.91 -5.21 -2.02
N ALA A 257 11.57 -6.23 -1.24
CA ALA A 257 11.64 -7.62 -1.69
C ALA A 257 10.56 -7.91 -2.75
N ILE A 258 9.30 -7.53 -2.49
CA ILE A 258 8.18 -7.76 -3.40
C ILE A 258 8.38 -7.04 -4.74
N SER A 259 8.90 -5.82 -4.70
CA SER A 259 9.16 -5.02 -5.91
C SER A 259 10.49 -5.36 -6.60
N GLY A 260 11.18 -6.43 -6.21
CA GLY A 260 12.40 -6.91 -6.88
C GLY A 260 13.65 -6.08 -6.64
N VAL A 261 13.63 -5.08 -5.75
CA VAL A 261 14.81 -4.25 -5.42
C VAL A 261 15.90 -5.09 -4.77
N VAL A 262 15.53 -5.94 -3.81
CA VAL A 262 16.47 -6.84 -3.13
C VAL A 262 17.10 -7.83 -4.12
N SER A 263 16.34 -8.30 -5.10
CA SER A 263 16.87 -9.18 -6.15
C SER A 263 17.90 -8.47 -7.01
N VAL A 264 17.64 -7.22 -7.44
CA VAL A 264 18.62 -6.42 -8.19
C VAL A 264 19.88 -6.15 -7.36
N GLU A 265 19.75 -5.81 -6.09
CA GLU A 265 20.93 -5.61 -5.20
C GLU A 265 21.81 -6.85 -5.08
N ASN A 266 21.22 -8.04 -5.13
CA ASN A 266 21.95 -9.31 -4.99
C ASN A 266 22.48 -9.86 -6.31
N ASP A 267 21.73 -9.69 -7.41
CA ASP A 267 21.97 -10.40 -8.67
C ASP A 267 22.60 -9.51 -9.76
N ALA A 268 22.50 -8.19 -9.68
CA ALA A 268 23.02 -7.28 -10.70
C ALA A 268 24.54 -7.09 -10.61
N LEU A 269 25.18 -6.88 -11.77
CA LEU A 269 26.60 -6.49 -11.86
C LEU A 269 26.84 -4.99 -11.66
N PHE A 270 25.79 -4.23 -11.38
CA PHE A 270 25.79 -2.80 -11.16
C PHE A 270 25.03 -2.49 -9.86
N THR A 271 25.23 -1.29 -9.32
CA THR A 271 24.53 -0.82 -8.14
C THR A 271 23.45 0.18 -8.58
N LEU A 272 22.25 0.04 -8.03
CA LEU A 272 21.19 1.05 -8.09
C LEU A 272 20.76 1.34 -6.66
N ASP A 273 20.93 2.58 -6.22
CA ASP A 273 20.55 3.03 -4.89
C ASP A 273 19.88 4.41 -4.92
N GLY A 274 19.68 4.99 -6.11
CA GLY A 274 19.12 6.32 -6.31
C GLY A 274 20.18 7.41 -6.38
N SER A 275 21.46 7.06 -6.44
CA SER A 275 22.55 8.03 -6.52
C SER A 275 22.36 9.00 -7.70
N GLY A 276 22.49 10.30 -7.41
CA GLY A 276 22.30 11.35 -8.41
C GLY A 276 20.86 11.59 -8.86
N GLU A 277 19.87 10.91 -8.27
CA GLU A 277 18.45 11.17 -8.50
C GLU A 277 17.91 12.22 -7.51
N MET A 278 17.02 13.07 -8.03
CA MET A 278 16.30 14.07 -7.23
C MET A 278 14.79 13.83 -7.40
N LEU A 279 14.12 13.58 -6.28
CA LEU A 279 12.68 13.40 -6.20
C LEU A 279 12.05 14.71 -5.73
N ALA A 280 10.88 15.04 -6.28
CA ALA A 280 9.98 16.01 -5.70
C ALA A 280 8.85 15.27 -4.99
N ILE A 281 8.55 15.65 -3.75
CA ILE A 281 7.42 15.09 -3.00
C ILE A 281 6.54 16.26 -2.61
N ALA A 282 5.25 16.19 -2.93
CA ALA A 282 4.27 17.19 -2.56
C ALA A 282 3.24 16.55 -1.64
N ASP A 283 3.25 16.92 -0.36
CA ASP A 283 2.53 16.21 0.70
C ASP A 283 2.36 17.09 1.95
N THR A 284 2.03 16.55 3.13
CA THR A 284 1.64 17.31 4.33
C THR A 284 2.77 18.19 4.86
N GLY A 285 3.99 17.69 4.87
CA GLY A 285 5.16 18.36 5.41
C GLY A 285 6.32 17.39 5.50
N LEU A 286 7.42 17.81 6.12
CA LEU A 286 8.55 16.92 6.35
C LEU A 286 9.19 17.21 7.71
N ASP A 287 9.37 16.17 8.52
CA ASP A 287 10.39 16.13 9.57
C ASP A 287 11.76 16.10 8.89
N ARG A 288 12.50 17.20 8.99
CA ARG A 288 13.71 17.46 8.19
C ARG A 288 14.98 16.94 8.86
N ASP A 289 14.92 16.68 10.15
CA ASP A 289 16.01 16.20 10.98
C ASP A 289 15.85 14.73 11.37
N HIS A 290 14.84 14.05 10.83
CA HIS A 290 14.78 12.60 10.82
C HIS A 290 16.12 12.01 10.34
N PRO A 291 16.78 11.13 11.14
CA PRO A 291 18.13 10.64 10.84
C PRO A 291 18.29 10.02 9.45
N ASP A 292 17.28 9.24 9.02
CA ASP A 292 17.29 8.49 7.75
C ASP A 292 17.26 9.33 6.46
N ILE A 293 17.24 10.66 6.55
CA ILE A 293 17.32 11.56 5.38
C ILE A 293 18.34 12.70 5.59
N ALA A 294 19.18 12.58 6.61
CA ALA A 294 20.15 13.59 6.97
C ALA A 294 21.07 13.93 5.79
N GLY A 295 21.10 15.21 5.40
CA GLY A 295 21.94 15.68 4.30
C GLY A 295 21.36 15.46 2.89
N ARG A 296 20.18 14.86 2.75
CA ARG A 296 19.54 14.57 1.45
C ARG A 296 18.28 15.39 1.17
N VAL A 297 17.89 16.27 2.09
CA VAL A 297 16.84 17.27 1.88
C VAL A 297 17.44 18.52 1.22
N ALA A 298 17.18 18.71 -0.07
CA ALA A 298 17.66 19.88 -0.80
C ALA A 298 16.93 21.17 -0.38
N ALA A 299 15.61 21.09 -0.23
CA ALA A 299 14.76 22.18 0.25
C ALA A 299 13.36 21.68 0.62
N VAL A 300 12.68 22.43 1.49
CA VAL A 300 11.24 22.31 1.74
C VAL A 300 10.58 23.64 1.37
N TYR A 301 9.65 23.61 0.42
CA TYR A 301 8.95 24.77 -0.10
C TYR A 301 7.49 24.78 0.36
N THR A 302 6.99 25.97 0.71
CA THR A 302 5.61 26.17 1.19
C THR A 302 4.80 27.07 0.27
N GLN A 303 5.40 27.57 -0.82
CA GLN A 303 4.79 28.54 -1.74
C GLN A 303 3.54 28.03 -2.48
N PHE A 304 3.34 26.71 -2.52
CA PHE A 304 2.14 26.06 -3.08
C PHE A 304 1.22 25.50 -2.00
N GLY A 305 1.59 25.55 -0.72
CA GLY A 305 0.79 25.09 0.41
C GLY A 305 -0.15 26.17 0.93
N LEU A 306 -0.98 25.82 1.92
CA LEU A 306 -1.99 26.73 2.49
C LEU A 306 -1.43 27.71 3.53
N ASP A 307 -0.22 27.46 4.04
CA ASP A 307 0.51 28.36 4.92
C ASP A 307 2.02 28.37 4.61
N THR A 308 2.81 28.94 5.52
CA THR A 308 4.27 29.04 5.41
C THR A 308 5.00 28.01 6.26
N SER A 309 4.32 27.02 6.84
CA SER A 309 4.91 26.00 7.69
C SER A 309 5.44 24.83 6.85
N PRO A 310 6.71 24.41 7.03
CA PRO A 310 7.25 23.22 6.37
C PRO A 310 7.06 21.94 7.19
N ALA A 311 6.60 22.07 8.44
CA ALA A 311 6.57 20.98 9.42
C ALA A 311 5.42 20.01 9.16
N ASP A 312 5.60 18.76 9.59
CA ASP A 312 4.61 17.69 9.42
C ASP A 312 3.90 17.39 10.75
N THR A 313 3.34 18.42 11.39
CA THR A 313 2.93 18.31 12.81
C THR A 313 1.59 17.61 13.05
N ASN A 314 0.83 17.27 12.01
CA ASN A 314 -0.44 16.57 12.18
C ASN A 314 -0.24 15.06 12.14
N GLY A 315 -0.43 14.45 10.97
CA GLY A 315 -0.41 13.00 10.78
C GLY A 315 0.99 12.41 10.56
N GLY A 316 1.97 13.21 10.12
CA GLY A 316 3.29 12.71 9.74
C GLY A 316 3.32 12.03 8.35
N HIS A 317 2.30 12.25 7.51
CA HIS A 317 2.11 11.50 6.26
C HIS A 317 3.21 11.78 5.23
N GLY A 318 3.56 13.06 5.02
CA GLY A 318 4.61 13.46 4.09
C GLY A 318 6.00 12.94 4.47
N THR A 319 6.28 12.84 5.77
CA THR A 319 7.50 12.21 6.29
C THR A 319 7.51 10.72 5.97
N HIS A 320 6.40 10.01 6.21
CA HIS A 320 6.29 8.58 5.92
C HIS A 320 6.45 8.27 4.43
N VAL A 321 5.79 9.05 3.55
CA VAL A 321 5.96 8.98 2.10
C VAL A 321 7.43 9.25 1.72
N THR A 322 8.04 10.30 2.25
CA THR A 322 9.44 10.62 1.93
C THR A 322 10.39 9.50 2.29
N LEU A 323 10.27 8.94 3.51
CA LEU A 323 11.17 7.89 3.97
C LEU A 323 10.90 6.53 3.31
N THR A 324 9.68 6.28 2.85
CA THR A 324 9.38 5.08 2.05
C THR A 324 10.10 5.13 0.71
N ALA A 325 10.15 6.31 0.07
CA ALA A 325 10.86 6.50 -1.18
C ALA A 325 12.39 6.49 -0.99
N ILE A 326 12.93 7.22 0.00
CA ILE A 326 14.37 7.53 0.06
C ILE A 326 15.04 7.32 1.42
N GLY A 327 14.38 6.81 2.45
CA GLY A 327 15.01 6.59 3.76
C GLY A 327 16.22 5.66 3.63
N ASP A 328 17.36 6.00 4.23
CA ASP A 328 18.56 5.14 4.15
C ASP A 328 18.59 4.03 5.22
N GLY A 329 17.68 4.07 6.20
CA GLY A 329 17.63 3.12 7.29
C GLY A 329 18.77 3.29 8.30
N THR A 330 19.33 4.50 8.44
CA THR A 330 20.39 4.80 9.42
C THR A 330 19.99 4.44 10.85
N SER A 331 18.77 4.78 11.26
CA SER A 331 18.25 4.45 12.59
C SER A 331 17.85 2.97 12.71
N ASP A 332 17.24 2.41 11.66
CA ASP A 332 16.94 0.97 11.55
C ASP A 332 17.03 0.50 10.10
N SER A 333 18.01 -0.35 9.79
CA SER A 333 18.30 -0.80 8.41
C SER A 333 17.13 -1.51 7.73
N SER A 334 16.18 -2.02 8.50
CA SER A 334 15.01 -2.71 7.97
C SER A 334 13.92 -1.76 7.44
N THR A 335 14.05 -0.47 7.77
CA THR A 335 13.17 0.62 7.30
C THR A 335 13.74 1.34 6.08
N LYS A 336 14.88 0.89 5.55
CA LYS A 336 15.50 1.41 4.33
C LYS A 336 14.45 1.51 3.22
N GLY A 337 14.21 2.72 2.73
CA GLY A 337 13.30 3.03 1.63
C GLY A 337 13.83 2.50 0.30
N ILE A 338 13.10 2.72 -0.79
CA ILE A 338 13.42 2.10 -2.09
C ILE A 338 14.73 2.64 -2.70
N ALA A 339 14.92 3.96 -2.76
CA ALA A 339 16.05 4.66 -3.37
C ALA A 339 16.85 5.44 -2.30
N PRO A 340 17.61 4.74 -1.44
CA PRO A 340 18.23 5.26 -0.22
C PRO A 340 19.27 6.38 -0.43
N GLU A 341 19.88 6.52 -1.61
CA GLU A 341 20.88 7.56 -1.89
C GLU A 341 20.32 8.74 -2.69
N ALA A 342 19.02 8.70 -3.01
CA ALA A 342 18.36 9.79 -3.70
C ALA A 342 18.16 11.00 -2.78
N SER A 343 18.09 12.19 -3.39
CA SER A 343 17.79 13.45 -2.71
C SER A 343 16.33 13.86 -2.90
N VAL A 344 15.80 14.70 -2.01
CA VAL A 344 14.41 15.18 -2.06
C VAL A 344 14.30 16.69 -2.05
N THR A 345 13.37 17.20 -2.84
CA THR A 345 12.75 18.51 -2.68
C THR A 345 11.30 18.32 -2.24
N MET A 346 10.95 18.85 -1.08
CA MET A 346 9.62 18.73 -0.52
C MET A 346 8.77 19.97 -0.81
N TYR A 347 7.48 19.76 -1.08
CA TYR A 347 6.45 20.79 -1.12
C TYR A 347 5.42 20.49 -0.02
N ALA A 348 5.44 21.27 1.06
CA ALA A 348 4.47 21.14 2.14
C ALA A 348 3.15 21.81 1.74
N LEU A 349 2.07 21.04 1.78
CA LEU A 349 0.73 21.42 1.30
C LEU A 349 -0.32 21.42 2.43
N GLU A 350 -0.03 20.86 3.60
CA GLU A 350 -0.95 20.91 4.73
C GLU A 350 -0.91 22.28 5.40
N HIS A 351 -2.09 22.78 5.79
CA HIS A 351 -2.20 23.90 6.71
C HIS A 351 -1.92 23.39 8.13
N ASP A 352 -0.71 23.63 8.61
CA ASP A 352 -0.17 23.08 9.87
C ASP A 352 -1.09 23.32 11.08
N PRO A 353 -1.70 24.52 11.28
CA PRO A 353 -2.58 24.75 12.43
C PRO A 353 -3.90 23.95 12.41
N THR A 354 -4.38 23.49 11.25
CA THR A 354 -5.70 22.84 11.14
C THR A 354 -5.67 21.43 10.57
N GLY A 355 -4.55 20.96 10.03
CA GLY A 355 -4.47 19.67 9.32
C GLY A 355 -5.25 19.65 8.01
N VAL A 356 -5.57 20.82 7.45
CA VAL A 356 -6.32 20.89 6.18
C VAL A 356 -5.32 20.75 5.05
N PHE A 357 -5.47 19.70 4.24
CA PHE A 357 -4.65 19.50 3.06
C PHE A 357 -5.14 20.36 1.89
N GLY A 358 -4.24 21.08 1.22
CA GLY A 358 -4.63 21.80 0.02
C GLY A 358 -3.48 22.44 -0.75
N ARG A 359 -3.72 22.71 -2.01
CA ARG A 359 -2.72 23.24 -2.94
C ARG A 359 -3.17 24.57 -3.53
N GLN A 360 -2.29 25.56 -3.51
CA GLN A 360 -2.44 26.82 -4.22
C GLN A 360 -1.80 26.74 -5.63
N GLY A 361 -2.33 27.51 -6.59
CA GLY A 361 -1.80 27.58 -7.96
C GLY A 361 -2.29 26.46 -8.88
N SER A 362 -1.49 26.06 -9.87
CA SER A 362 -1.73 24.89 -10.72
C SER A 362 -0.73 23.76 -10.45
N ILE A 363 -1.07 22.51 -10.79
CA ILE A 363 -0.10 21.41 -10.70
C ILE A 363 1.04 21.63 -11.72
N TYR A 364 0.76 22.27 -12.85
CA TYR A 364 1.79 22.62 -13.84
C TYR A 364 2.90 23.47 -13.22
N ASP A 365 2.54 24.53 -12.49
CA ASP A 365 3.52 25.44 -11.88
C ASP A 365 4.32 24.74 -10.78
N LEU A 366 3.69 23.87 -9.99
CA LEU A 366 4.35 23.05 -8.97
C LEU A 366 5.39 22.13 -9.61
N LEU A 367 5.01 21.37 -10.64
CA LEU A 367 5.92 20.44 -11.32
C LEU A 367 7.01 21.18 -12.11
N ALA A 368 6.72 22.36 -12.66
CA ALA A 368 7.70 23.22 -13.32
C ALA A 368 8.75 23.74 -12.32
N ASP A 369 8.34 24.18 -11.13
CA ASP A 369 9.28 24.56 -10.06
C ASP A 369 10.11 23.35 -9.64
N ALA A 370 9.49 22.18 -9.39
CA ALA A 370 10.17 20.94 -9.04
C ALA A 370 11.25 20.56 -10.06
N LYS A 371 10.93 20.64 -11.36
CA LYS A 371 11.91 20.39 -12.43
C LYS A 371 13.07 21.38 -12.40
N GLN A 372 12.80 22.66 -12.15
CA GLN A 372 13.83 23.70 -12.00
C GLN A 372 14.71 23.44 -10.77
N LYS A 373 14.17 22.83 -9.71
CA LYS A 373 14.91 22.29 -8.56
C LYS A 373 15.52 20.91 -8.82
N THR A 374 15.81 20.62 -10.08
CA THR A 374 16.46 19.39 -10.57
C THR A 374 15.68 18.09 -10.44
N ALA A 375 14.46 18.10 -9.86
CA ALA A 375 13.68 16.88 -9.72
C ALA A 375 13.32 16.26 -11.07
N ARG A 376 13.30 14.93 -11.12
CA ARG A 376 12.93 14.15 -12.33
C ARG A 376 11.85 13.10 -12.08
N ILE A 377 11.56 12.82 -10.82
CA ILE A 377 10.41 12.04 -10.39
C ILE A 377 9.61 12.92 -9.43
N ALA A 378 8.28 12.96 -9.54
CA ALA A 378 7.43 13.71 -8.63
C ALA A 378 6.35 12.80 -8.03
N ILE A 379 6.45 12.55 -6.73
CA ILE A 379 5.50 11.74 -5.97
C ILE A 379 4.42 12.66 -5.39
N ASN A 380 3.17 12.34 -5.69
CA ASN A 380 2.01 13.08 -5.23
C ASN A 380 0.99 12.07 -4.67
N ALA A 381 1.07 11.81 -3.37
CA ALA A 381 0.26 10.81 -2.68
C ALA A 381 -1.08 11.40 -2.21
N TRP A 382 -1.78 12.08 -3.12
CA TRP A 382 -3.04 12.77 -2.85
C TRP A 382 -3.90 12.89 -4.11
N GLY A 383 -5.20 13.08 -3.92
CA GLY A 383 -6.17 13.27 -4.99
C GLY A 383 -7.37 14.12 -4.55
N LEU A 384 -8.23 14.46 -5.50
CA LEU A 384 -9.47 15.21 -5.25
C LEU A 384 -10.51 14.30 -4.60
N ASN A 385 -11.17 14.81 -3.56
CA ASN A 385 -12.30 14.16 -2.93
C ASN A 385 -13.60 14.45 -3.70
N GLY A 386 -13.73 13.86 -4.90
CA GLY A 386 -14.85 14.03 -5.82
C GLY A 386 -14.44 13.97 -7.29
N ASN A 387 -15.42 14.05 -8.21
CA ASN A 387 -15.22 13.90 -9.66
C ASN A 387 -14.44 12.63 -10.03
N TYR A 388 -14.76 11.53 -9.36
CA TYR A 388 -14.07 10.25 -9.54
C TYR A 388 -14.15 9.79 -10.99
N GLY A 389 -13.04 9.27 -11.51
CA GLY A 389 -12.92 8.81 -12.89
C GLY A 389 -12.94 9.92 -13.95
N GLU A 390 -13.24 11.18 -13.59
CA GLU A 390 -13.29 12.29 -14.55
C GLU A 390 -11.89 12.79 -14.96
N TYR A 391 -11.81 13.28 -16.19
CA TYR A 391 -10.65 14.04 -16.66
C TYR A 391 -10.81 15.52 -16.28
N THR A 392 -10.21 15.92 -15.17
CA THR A 392 -10.40 17.26 -14.58
C THR A 392 -9.42 18.30 -15.12
N ALA A 393 -9.58 19.56 -14.69
CA ALA A 393 -8.62 20.63 -14.96
C ALA A 393 -7.21 20.30 -14.41
N ASP A 394 -7.13 19.64 -13.26
CA ASP A 394 -5.86 19.17 -12.68
C ASP A 394 -5.26 18.03 -13.52
N SER A 395 -6.07 17.07 -13.97
CA SER A 395 -5.59 16.01 -14.89
C SER A 395 -5.04 16.60 -16.20
N ARG A 396 -5.72 17.61 -16.76
CA ARG A 396 -5.23 18.37 -17.92
C ARG A 396 -3.97 19.16 -17.61
N SER A 397 -3.87 19.77 -16.42
CA SER A 397 -2.71 20.54 -16.00
C SER A 397 -1.45 19.68 -15.99
N VAL A 398 -1.56 18.45 -15.48
CA VAL A 398 -0.43 17.51 -15.45
C VAL A 398 -0.09 17.00 -16.85
N ASP A 399 -1.09 16.64 -17.65
CA ASP A 399 -0.85 16.19 -19.03
C ASP A 399 -0.17 17.27 -19.88
N GLN A 400 -0.57 18.54 -19.70
CA GLN A 400 0.05 19.68 -20.35
C GLN A 400 1.51 19.85 -19.89
N PHE A 401 1.78 19.68 -18.60
CA PHE A 401 3.14 19.71 -18.07
C PHE A 401 4.01 18.61 -18.69
N VAL A 402 3.58 17.35 -18.66
CA VAL A 402 4.40 16.23 -19.19
C VAL A 402 4.64 16.37 -20.69
N LYS A 403 3.67 16.95 -21.43
CA LYS A 403 3.84 17.27 -22.85
C LYS A 403 4.91 18.35 -23.07
N ASP A 404 4.92 19.40 -22.26
CA ASP A 404 5.88 20.50 -22.41
C ASP A 404 7.26 20.13 -21.87
N GLU A 405 7.30 19.27 -20.84
CA GLU A 405 8.49 18.95 -20.06
C GLU A 405 8.64 17.42 -19.90
N GLU A 406 9.08 16.77 -20.97
CA GLU A 406 9.07 15.31 -21.12
C GLU A 406 9.96 14.52 -20.14
N THR A 407 10.79 15.16 -19.31
CA THR A 407 11.84 14.49 -18.51
C THR A 407 11.51 14.34 -17.03
N LEU A 408 10.33 14.80 -16.59
CA LEU A 408 9.88 14.62 -15.21
C LEU A 408 8.64 13.73 -15.21
N LEU A 409 8.69 12.61 -14.48
CA LEU A 409 7.57 11.68 -14.35
C LEU A 409 6.72 12.02 -13.11
N PRO A 410 5.46 12.47 -13.28
CA PRO A 410 4.54 12.65 -12.17
C PRO A 410 3.87 11.32 -11.84
N ILE A 411 3.84 11.00 -10.56
CA ILE A 411 3.28 9.77 -9.99
C ILE A 411 2.18 10.17 -9.01
N PHE A 412 1.01 9.55 -9.15
CA PHE A 412 -0.15 9.84 -8.32
C PHE A 412 -0.76 8.55 -7.77
N SER A 413 -1.13 8.57 -6.49
CA SER A 413 -1.97 7.53 -5.90
C SER A 413 -3.38 7.59 -6.50
N VAL A 414 -4.04 6.44 -6.66
CA VAL A 414 -5.42 6.41 -7.20
C VAL A 414 -6.50 6.76 -6.16
N GLY A 415 -6.13 6.79 -4.87
CA GLY A 415 -7.00 7.09 -3.74
C GLY A 415 -7.44 5.83 -3.01
N ASP A 416 -7.85 6.02 -1.75
CA ASP A 416 -8.22 4.97 -0.79
C ASP A 416 -9.62 5.26 -0.22
N TRP A 417 -10.54 4.29 -0.21
CA TRP A 417 -11.75 4.35 0.60
C TRP A 417 -12.53 3.03 0.58
N GLU A 418 -13.32 2.77 1.63
CA GLU A 418 -14.29 1.66 1.68
C GLU A 418 -15.48 1.86 0.73
N GLY A 419 -15.53 1.08 -0.34
CA GLY A 419 -16.68 1.04 -1.23
C GLY A 419 -16.32 0.44 -2.59
N ASN A 420 -16.98 -0.66 -2.94
CA ASN A 420 -16.85 -1.28 -4.25
C ASN A 420 -17.56 -0.41 -5.30
N GLY A 421 -16.85 -0.07 -6.37
CA GLY A 421 -17.45 0.66 -7.48
C GLY A 421 -16.47 0.88 -8.61
N VAL A 422 -17.00 0.95 -9.82
CA VAL A 422 -16.22 1.27 -11.02
C VAL A 422 -16.01 2.77 -11.14
N SER A 423 -14.91 3.16 -11.78
CA SER A 423 -14.61 4.56 -12.07
C SER A 423 -14.42 5.45 -10.85
N LEU A 424 -13.77 4.90 -9.84
CA LEU A 424 -13.58 5.55 -8.55
C LEU A 424 -12.20 6.17 -8.34
N VAL A 425 -11.31 6.07 -9.35
CA VAL A 425 -9.97 6.69 -9.35
C VAL A 425 -10.08 8.21 -9.16
N THR A 426 -9.33 8.74 -8.20
CA THR A 426 -9.30 10.17 -7.92
C THR A 426 -8.47 10.93 -8.95
N ALA A 427 -8.95 12.11 -9.36
CA ALA A 427 -8.10 13.02 -10.14
C ALA A 427 -7.03 13.63 -9.21
N PRO A 428 -5.79 13.84 -9.68
CA PRO A 428 -5.35 13.82 -11.08
C PRO A 428 -4.76 12.49 -11.55
N ALA A 429 -4.87 11.39 -10.79
CA ALA A 429 -4.41 10.07 -11.24
C ALA A 429 -5.15 9.59 -12.52
N THR A 430 -6.31 10.18 -12.81
CA THR A 430 -7.03 10.02 -14.08
C THR A 430 -6.34 10.66 -15.30
N ALA A 431 -5.22 11.39 -15.15
CA ALA A 431 -4.43 11.95 -16.24
C ALA A 431 -3.81 10.86 -17.14
N LYS A 432 -3.46 11.22 -18.38
CA LYS A 432 -2.95 10.26 -19.39
C LYS A 432 -1.47 9.98 -19.20
N ASN A 433 -0.71 11.04 -18.90
CA ASN A 433 0.75 11.04 -18.93
C ASN A 433 1.39 10.91 -17.53
N VAL A 434 0.60 10.61 -16.50
CA VAL A 434 1.08 10.28 -15.15
C VAL A 434 1.24 8.78 -14.99
N LEU A 435 2.07 8.33 -14.05
CA LEU A 435 1.98 6.97 -13.53
C LEU A 435 0.99 6.97 -12.36
N SER A 436 -0.18 6.38 -12.56
CA SER A 436 -1.19 6.23 -11.51
C SER A 436 -1.05 4.86 -10.84
N VAL A 437 -0.98 4.84 -9.51
CA VAL A 437 -0.56 3.67 -8.75
C VAL A 437 -1.66 3.24 -7.78
N GLY A 438 -2.12 2.00 -7.95
CA GLY A 438 -2.98 1.30 -6.98
C GLY A 438 -2.17 0.51 -5.94
N VAL A 439 -2.86 -0.15 -5.01
CA VAL A 439 -2.21 -0.88 -3.91
C VAL A 439 -2.30 -2.39 -4.08
N SER A 440 -1.16 -3.06 -3.88
CA SER A 440 -1.10 -4.51 -3.73
C SER A 440 -0.77 -4.91 -2.29
N THR A 441 -1.20 -6.13 -1.96
CA THR A 441 -1.03 -6.76 -0.66
C THR A 441 0.42 -7.15 -0.42
N THR A 442 0.80 -7.23 0.85
CA THR A 442 2.19 -7.55 1.25
C THR A 442 2.28 -8.77 2.16
N GLY A 443 1.16 -9.27 2.71
CA GLY A 443 1.17 -10.30 3.77
C GLY A 443 1.70 -9.81 5.12
N SER A 444 1.96 -8.51 5.23
CA SER A 444 2.58 -7.84 6.37
C SER A 444 1.61 -7.72 7.54
N GLY A 445 2.10 -7.83 8.77
CA GLY A 445 1.26 -7.61 9.97
C GLY A 445 0.09 -8.59 10.15
N GLY A 446 0.05 -9.69 9.38
CA GLY A 446 -1.11 -10.60 9.33
C GLY A 446 -2.18 -10.22 8.30
N SER A 447 -1.93 -9.19 7.47
CA SER A 447 -2.78 -8.82 6.34
C SER A 447 -2.81 -9.89 5.25
N THR A 448 -3.68 -9.71 4.27
CA THR A 448 -3.80 -10.56 3.08
C THR A 448 -2.43 -10.88 2.48
N PRO A 449 -2.12 -12.17 2.18
CA PRO A 449 -0.85 -12.56 1.59
C PRO A 449 -0.50 -11.76 0.34
N GLN A 450 0.80 -11.57 0.09
CA GLN A 450 1.27 -10.90 -1.12
C GLN A 450 0.72 -11.56 -2.39
N GLY A 451 0.53 -10.75 -3.43
CA GLY A 451 0.15 -11.25 -4.75
C GLY A 451 -1.31 -11.00 -5.13
N SER A 452 -1.99 -10.05 -4.49
CA SER A 452 -3.30 -9.57 -4.93
C SER A 452 -3.40 -8.05 -4.85
N VAL A 453 -4.33 -7.45 -5.57
CA VAL A 453 -4.74 -6.06 -5.37
C VAL A 453 -5.51 -5.97 -4.05
N ASP A 454 -5.22 -4.96 -3.23
CA ASP A 454 -5.94 -4.79 -1.96
C ASP A 454 -7.28 -4.05 -2.18
N PRO A 455 -8.38 -4.45 -1.51
CA PRO A 455 -9.69 -3.82 -1.68
C PRO A 455 -9.77 -2.32 -1.38
N ILE A 456 -8.82 -1.74 -0.64
CA ILE A 456 -8.80 -0.28 -0.41
C ILE A 456 -8.44 0.50 -1.70
N SER A 457 -7.81 -0.16 -2.68
CA SER A 457 -7.40 0.44 -3.96
C SER A 457 -8.62 0.89 -4.76
N ARG A 458 -8.69 2.17 -5.13
CA ARG A 458 -9.74 2.63 -6.06
C ARG A 458 -9.53 2.08 -7.47
N GLU A 459 -10.59 1.47 -8.00
CA GLU A 459 -10.61 0.85 -9.32
C GLU A 459 -11.04 1.82 -10.43
N GLY A 460 -10.52 1.58 -11.63
CA GLY A 460 -10.98 2.20 -12.85
C GLY A 460 -12.26 1.55 -13.41
N PRO A 461 -12.51 1.68 -14.72
CA PRO A 461 -11.79 2.54 -15.65
C PRO A 461 -12.07 4.01 -15.32
N THR A 462 -11.36 4.95 -15.92
CA THR A 462 -11.87 6.34 -15.98
C THR A 462 -13.25 6.39 -16.66
N ILE A 463 -14.02 7.46 -16.44
CA ILE A 463 -15.37 7.61 -17.04
C ILE A 463 -15.32 7.62 -18.58
N ASP A 464 -14.18 8.02 -19.17
CA ASP A 464 -13.94 7.94 -20.62
C ASP A 464 -13.35 6.60 -21.08
N GLY A 465 -13.33 5.58 -20.22
CA GLY A 465 -13.00 4.20 -20.56
C GLY A 465 -11.51 3.86 -20.60
N ARG A 466 -10.61 4.80 -20.24
CA ARG A 466 -9.18 4.50 -20.12
C ARG A 466 -8.91 3.67 -18.88
N ILE A 467 -8.03 2.69 -19.02
CA ILE A 467 -7.58 1.81 -17.93
C ILE A 467 -6.81 2.64 -16.89
N LYS A 468 -7.24 2.51 -15.64
CA LYS A 468 -6.59 3.01 -14.43
C LYS A 468 -6.85 2.01 -13.28
N PRO A 469 -5.93 1.82 -12.32
CA PRO A 469 -4.56 2.34 -12.28
C PRO A 469 -3.71 1.91 -13.49
N ASP A 470 -2.52 2.49 -13.64
CA ASP A 470 -1.59 2.01 -14.66
C ASP A 470 -0.90 0.74 -14.16
N VAL A 471 -0.58 0.69 -12.86
CA VAL A 471 0.11 -0.39 -12.16
C VAL A 471 -0.31 -0.39 -10.69
N VAL A 472 0.02 -1.45 -9.97
CA VAL A 472 -0.04 -1.50 -8.51
C VAL A 472 1.35 -1.63 -7.90
N ALA A 473 1.48 -1.25 -6.64
CA ALA A 473 2.70 -1.45 -5.87
C ALA A 473 2.38 -1.80 -4.41
N PRO A 474 3.30 -2.47 -3.69
CA PRO A 474 3.15 -2.78 -2.27
C PRO A 474 2.78 -1.53 -1.46
N GLY A 475 1.65 -1.57 -0.75
CA GLY A 475 1.18 -0.43 0.05
C GLY A 475 0.42 -0.79 1.31
N ILE A 476 0.34 -2.07 1.66
CA ILE A 476 -0.31 -2.54 2.89
C ILE A 476 0.73 -2.75 3.98
N GLU A 477 0.45 -2.15 5.13
CA GLU A 477 1.24 -2.15 6.35
C GLU A 477 2.69 -1.71 6.11
N ILE A 478 2.95 -0.63 5.37
CA ILE A 478 4.31 -0.15 5.11
C ILE A 478 4.88 0.56 6.35
N CYS A 479 6.00 0.06 6.89
CA CYS A 479 6.71 0.59 8.05
C CYS A 479 7.79 1.56 7.58
N SER A 480 7.61 2.84 7.91
CA SER A 480 8.48 3.91 7.44
C SER A 480 8.50 5.09 8.43
N GLY A 481 9.19 6.16 8.08
CA GLY A 481 9.43 7.32 8.92
C GLY A 481 8.18 7.89 9.59
N ARG A 482 8.29 8.20 10.87
CA ARG A 482 7.32 8.98 11.64
C ARG A 482 7.93 10.33 11.96
N ALA A 483 7.22 11.42 11.69
CA ALA A 483 7.68 12.75 12.06
C ALA A 483 7.78 12.91 13.59
N GLU A 484 8.88 13.51 14.08
CA GLU A 484 9.05 13.82 15.50
C GLU A 484 7.91 14.69 16.04
N GLU A 485 7.44 15.66 15.24
CA GLU A 485 6.47 16.66 15.67
C GLU A 485 5.01 16.26 15.41
N ALA A 486 4.75 15.07 14.86
CA ALA A 486 3.40 14.58 14.60
C ALA A 486 2.60 14.44 15.90
N ARG A 487 1.56 15.26 16.05
CA ARG A 487 0.67 15.28 17.22
C ARG A 487 -0.33 14.13 17.21
N ASN A 488 -0.73 13.67 16.03
CA ASN A 488 -1.72 12.62 15.83
C ASN A 488 -1.23 11.64 14.75
N PRO A 489 -0.16 10.87 15.05
CA PRO A 489 0.38 9.89 14.10
C PRO A 489 -0.72 8.92 13.66
N SER A 490 -0.84 8.69 12.36
CA SER A 490 -1.91 7.83 11.81
C SER A 490 -1.62 6.33 11.95
N GLY A 491 -0.40 5.97 12.35
CA GLY A 491 0.10 4.59 12.36
C GLY A 491 0.72 4.17 13.69
N PHE A 492 0.91 2.85 13.85
CA PHE A 492 1.53 2.25 15.02
C PHE A 492 3.05 2.17 14.88
N ALA A 493 3.77 2.25 15.99
CA ALA A 493 5.23 2.06 16.00
C ALA A 493 5.62 0.69 15.46
N CYS A 494 6.62 0.64 14.56
CA CYS A 494 6.88 -0.57 13.77
C CYS A 494 8.36 -0.96 13.63
N ALA A 495 9.29 -0.11 14.07
CA ALA A 495 10.73 -0.37 14.03
C ALA A 495 11.44 0.24 15.23
N THR A 496 12.74 -0.04 15.36
CA THR A 496 13.57 0.50 16.45
C THR A 496 13.98 1.94 16.16
N GLY A 497 14.32 2.71 17.18
CA GLY A 497 14.65 4.13 17.03
C GLY A 497 13.62 5.02 17.71
N VAL A 498 14.12 6.01 18.44
CA VAL A 498 13.30 6.96 19.18
C VAL A 498 13.81 8.36 18.93
N HIS A 499 12.85 9.26 18.75
CA HIS A 499 13.06 10.68 18.65
C HIS A 499 13.52 11.28 19.98
N SER A 500 13.96 12.53 19.96
CA SER A 500 14.44 13.21 21.17
C SER A 500 13.33 13.42 22.21
N ASN A 501 12.08 13.46 21.75
CA ASN A 501 10.88 13.53 22.59
C ASN A 501 10.43 12.17 23.16
N GLY A 502 11.10 11.06 22.78
CA GLY A 502 10.81 9.70 23.26
C GLY A 502 9.79 8.92 22.42
N GLU A 503 9.21 9.53 21.39
CA GLU A 503 8.30 8.85 20.46
C GLU A 503 9.07 7.98 19.46
N SER A 504 8.40 7.00 18.85
CA SER A 504 9.04 6.15 17.84
C SER A 504 9.39 6.95 16.58
N GLN A 505 10.56 6.64 16.00
CA GLN A 505 11.00 7.16 14.70
C GLN A 505 10.23 6.58 13.51
N TYR A 506 9.45 5.51 13.73
CA TYR A 506 8.83 4.79 12.63
C TYR A 506 7.38 4.47 12.95
N MET A 507 6.55 4.46 11.91
CA MET A 507 5.16 4.03 12.00
C MET A 507 4.72 3.22 10.78
N THR A 508 3.74 2.35 10.98
CA THR A 508 3.11 1.60 9.91
C THR A 508 1.91 2.36 9.34
N LEU A 509 1.83 2.51 8.02
CA LEU A 509 0.66 3.02 7.31
C LEU A 509 0.29 2.12 6.13
N SER A 510 -1.00 2.10 5.80
CA SER A 510 -1.57 1.35 4.68
C SER A 510 -2.32 2.30 3.74
N GLY A 511 -2.09 2.19 2.43
CA GLY A 511 -2.77 3.02 1.44
C GLY A 511 -2.06 3.11 0.08
N THR A 512 -2.78 3.65 -0.90
CA THR A 512 -2.22 3.97 -2.23
C THR A 512 -1.18 5.07 -2.18
N SER A 513 -1.17 5.88 -1.11
CA SER A 513 -0.08 6.82 -0.81
C SER A 513 1.27 6.11 -0.67
N GLN A 514 1.32 5.03 0.12
CA GLN A 514 2.52 4.23 0.33
C GLN A 514 2.93 3.52 -0.97
N SER A 515 1.97 2.96 -1.71
CA SER A 515 2.23 2.39 -3.04
C SER A 515 2.82 3.39 -4.03
N ALA A 516 2.28 4.62 -4.09
CA ALA A 516 2.81 5.69 -4.93
C ALA A 516 4.25 6.07 -4.53
N SER A 517 4.56 6.02 -3.24
CA SER A 517 5.92 6.22 -2.74
C SER A 517 6.87 5.11 -3.18
N VAL A 518 6.46 3.85 -3.06
CA VAL A 518 7.25 2.69 -3.54
C VAL A 518 7.51 2.84 -5.03
N ALA A 519 6.47 3.12 -5.83
CA ALA A 519 6.59 3.38 -7.26
C ALA A 519 7.53 4.54 -7.59
N GLY A 520 7.53 5.61 -6.78
CA GLY A 520 8.43 6.74 -6.97
C GLY A 520 9.90 6.42 -6.74
N GLY A 521 10.21 5.63 -5.72
CA GLY A 521 11.56 5.11 -5.53
C GLY A 521 11.98 4.15 -6.66
N LEU A 522 11.08 3.26 -7.10
CA LEU A 522 11.34 2.36 -8.23
C LEU A 522 11.59 3.13 -9.53
N ALA A 523 10.87 4.24 -9.74
CA ALA A 523 11.07 5.11 -10.88
C ALA A 523 12.43 5.82 -10.84
N ALA A 524 12.91 6.19 -9.65
CA ALA A 524 14.26 6.74 -9.47
C ALA A 524 15.34 5.71 -9.82
N LEU A 525 15.25 4.48 -9.30
CA LEU A 525 16.17 3.39 -9.63
C LEU A 525 16.13 3.01 -11.13
N THR A 526 14.94 2.96 -11.72
CA THR A 526 14.78 2.73 -13.16
C THR A 526 15.45 3.85 -13.97
N ARG A 527 15.30 5.10 -13.54
CA ARG A 527 15.93 6.24 -14.20
C ARG A 527 17.46 6.22 -14.08
N GLU A 528 17.98 5.88 -12.91
CA GLU A 528 19.42 5.68 -12.67
C GLU A 528 19.98 4.60 -13.61
N TYR A 529 19.32 3.45 -13.70
CA TYR A 529 19.69 2.38 -14.64
C TYR A 529 19.75 2.86 -16.09
N LEU A 530 18.70 3.56 -16.55
CA LEU A 530 18.65 4.08 -17.92
C LEU A 530 19.80 5.07 -18.19
N ARG A 531 20.20 5.86 -17.20
CA ARG A 531 21.31 6.80 -17.32
C ARG A 531 22.67 6.12 -17.37
N GLU A 532 22.89 5.21 -16.45
CA GLU A 532 24.24 4.69 -16.19
C GLU A 532 24.54 3.45 -17.02
N GLN A 533 23.57 2.54 -17.13
CA GLN A 533 23.76 1.26 -17.81
C GLN A 533 23.34 1.34 -19.28
N VAL A 534 22.25 2.06 -19.58
CA VAL A 534 21.73 2.22 -20.96
C VAL A 534 22.28 3.48 -21.65
N ASN A 535 23.03 4.33 -20.94
CA ASN A 535 23.61 5.58 -21.46
C ASN A 535 22.59 6.56 -22.04
N ILE A 536 21.41 6.70 -21.42
CA ILE A 536 20.39 7.70 -21.74
C ILE A 536 20.46 8.81 -20.68
N PRO A 537 21.16 9.95 -20.92
CA PRO A 537 21.50 10.91 -19.85
C PRO A 537 20.28 11.61 -19.23
N SER A 538 19.21 11.75 -20.00
CA SER A 538 17.95 12.37 -19.61
C SER A 538 16.76 11.57 -20.13
N PRO A 539 16.45 10.41 -19.51
CA PRO A 539 15.32 9.59 -19.91
C PRO A 539 14.00 10.38 -19.84
N SER A 540 13.11 10.16 -20.80
CA SER A 540 11.77 10.77 -20.74
C SER A 540 10.91 10.06 -19.69
N ALA A 541 9.94 10.79 -19.14
CA ALA A 541 8.91 10.28 -18.26
C ALA A 541 8.14 9.13 -18.92
N SER A 542 7.86 9.24 -20.22
CA SER A 542 7.24 8.18 -21.01
C SER A 542 8.08 6.91 -21.08
N LEU A 543 9.41 7.04 -21.17
CA LEU A 543 10.30 5.88 -21.22
C LEU A 543 10.38 5.18 -19.86
N ILE A 544 10.51 5.95 -18.78
CA ILE A 544 10.51 5.42 -17.41
C ILE A 544 9.17 4.71 -17.14
N LYS A 545 8.04 5.38 -17.43
CA LYS A 545 6.70 4.80 -17.28
C LYS A 545 6.54 3.52 -18.10
N ALA A 546 6.95 3.52 -19.38
CA ALA A 546 6.84 2.35 -20.24
C ALA A 546 7.71 1.18 -19.75
N ALA A 547 8.95 1.45 -19.33
CA ALA A 547 9.83 0.42 -18.78
C ALA A 547 9.23 -0.25 -17.54
N MET A 548 8.75 0.56 -16.59
CA MET A 548 8.13 0.08 -15.36
C MET A 548 6.84 -0.73 -15.61
N ILE A 549 6.00 -0.30 -16.56
CA ILE A 549 4.79 -1.05 -16.97
C ILE A 549 5.18 -2.38 -17.61
N ASN A 550 6.20 -2.38 -18.48
CA ASN A 550 6.62 -3.58 -19.19
C ASN A 550 7.27 -4.62 -18.27
N GLY A 551 7.85 -4.20 -17.15
CA GLY A 551 8.40 -5.08 -16.13
C GLY A 551 7.42 -5.46 -15.02
N ALA A 552 6.12 -5.15 -15.14
CA ALA A 552 5.16 -5.44 -14.10
C ALA A 552 4.73 -6.93 -14.10
N ASP A 553 4.49 -7.49 -12.91
CA ASP A 553 4.02 -8.86 -12.70
C ASP A 553 2.48 -8.89 -12.67
N ASP A 554 1.89 -9.80 -13.46
CA ASP A 554 0.46 -10.13 -13.39
C ASP A 554 0.14 -10.80 -12.04
N LEU A 555 -0.76 -10.21 -11.24
CA LEU A 555 -1.19 -10.74 -9.95
C LEU A 555 -2.34 -11.77 -10.08
N GLY A 556 -2.72 -12.10 -11.31
CA GLY A 556 -3.67 -13.16 -11.64
C GLY A 556 -5.12 -12.70 -11.74
N ALA A 557 -5.41 -11.39 -11.74
CA ALA A 557 -6.76 -10.94 -12.06
C ALA A 557 -6.97 -11.07 -13.59
N PRO A 558 -8.14 -11.58 -14.05
CA PRO A 558 -8.36 -11.81 -15.47
C PRO A 558 -8.21 -10.53 -16.31
N ASP A 559 -7.92 -10.71 -17.59
CA ASP A 559 -7.96 -9.67 -18.61
C ASP A 559 -6.96 -8.51 -18.41
N VAL A 560 -5.74 -8.78 -17.93
CA VAL A 560 -4.66 -7.77 -17.88
C VAL A 560 -4.36 -7.21 -19.30
N PRO A 561 -4.30 -5.88 -19.48
CA PRO A 561 -4.51 -4.88 -18.46
C PRO A 561 -5.99 -4.71 -18.05
N ASN A 562 -6.26 -4.69 -16.75
CA ASN A 562 -7.60 -4.56 -16.19
C ASN A 562 -7.74 -3.32 -15.29
N ASN A 563 -8.95 -3.07 -14.78
CA ASN A 563 -9.26 -1.86 -13.99
C ASN A 563 -8.89 -1.96 -12.50
N GLN A 564 -8.32 -3.09 -12.06
CA GLN A 564 -7.90 -3.33 -10.68
C GLN A 564 -6.39 -3.17 -10.55
N GLU A 565 -5.62 -3.98 -11.28
CA GLU A 565 -4.15 -3.98 -11.21
C GLU A 565 -3.48 -3.15 -12.31
N GLY A 566 -4.25 -2.64 -13.28
CA GLY A 566 -3.68 -2.03 -14.47
C GLY A 566 -2.90 -3.08 -15.25
N TRP A 567 -1.61 -2.84 -15.44
CA TRP A 567 -0.66 -3.77 -16.07
C TRP A 567 0.01 -4.75 -15.08
N GLY A 568 -0.33 -4.68 -13.79
CA GLY A 568 0.21 -5.57 -12.76
C GLY A 568 1.05 -4.83 -11.71
N GLN A 569 1.74 -5.60 -10.88
CA GLN A 569 2.59 -5.13 -9.81
C GLN A 569 3.98 -4.72 -10.31
N LEU A 570 4.44 -3.53 -9.92
CA LEU A 570 5.79 -3.09 -10.27
C LEU A 570 6.88 -4.03 -9.74
N ASN A 571 7.77 -4.45 -10.63
CA ASN A 571 8.94 -5.27 -10.33
C ASN A 571 10.20 -4.68 -11.01
N LEU A 572 11.14 -4.18 -10.20
CA LEU A 572 12.38 -3.59 -10.69
C LEU A 572 13.25 -4.61 -11.42
N GLN A 573 13.35 -5.83 -10.89
CA GLN A 573 14.17 -6.88 -11.50
C GLN A 573 13.72 -7.16 -12.92
N ASN A 574 12.41 -7.34 -13.14
CA ASN A 574 11.86 -7.54 -14.48
C ASN A 574 11.99 -6.29 -15.37
N THR A 575 12.01 -5.09 -14.77
CA THR A 575 12.19 -3.83 -15.49
C THR A 575 13.63 -3.64 -16.01
N VAL A 576 14.65 -3.94 -15.19
CA VAL A 576 16.07 -3.64 -15.52
C VAL A 576 16.88 -4.88 -15.92
N MET A 577 16.36 -6.07 -15.63
CA MET A 577 16.97 -7.39 -15.87
C MET A 577 15.89 -8.44 -16.25
N PRO A 578 15.14 -8.28 -17.36
CA PRO A 578 14.13 -9.26 -17.75
C PRO A 578 14.77 -10.62 -18.06
N MET A 579 14.32 -11.67 -17.36
CA MET A 579 14.91 -13.02 -17.43
C MET A 579 14.10 -14.00 -18.29
N ASP A 580 12.78 -13.78 -18.40
CA ASP A 580 11.84 -14.56 -19.20
C ASP A 580 10.93 -13.59 -19.98
N GLY A 581 10.58 -13.93 -21.22
CA GLY A 581 9.76 -13.09 -22.11
C GLY A 581 8.65 -13.88 -22.78
#